data_AF-A0A3D2UMD0-F1
#
_entry.id   AF-A0A3D2UMD0-F1
#
_cell.length_a   1.000
_cell.length_b   1.000
_cell.length_c   1.000
_cell.angle_alpha   90.00
_cell.angle_beta   90.00
_cell.angle_gamma   90.00
#
_symmetry.space_group_name_H-M   'P 1'
#
loop_
_entity.id
_entity.type
_entity.pdbx_description
1 polymer ?
#
loop_
_entity_poly.entity_id
_entity_poly.type
_entity_poly.pdbx_seq_one_letter_code
_entity_poly.pdbx_strand_id
1 'polypeptide(L)'
;EAVFDVTVTFNGEAYPADELSTVKYLVFDSNNQLVATGEADYVADGQYTVTLPADLTGGFDAGANKIEVAVASKVVSIPSFGAFEFVTVK
;
A
#
# COMPACT_ATOMS: atom_id res chain seq x y z
N GLU A 1 -3.56 14.44 4.99
CA GLU A 1 -2.52 13.38 4.97
C GLU A 1 -3.14 12.13 5.56
N ALA A 2 -2.88 10.99 4.94
CA ALA A 2 -3.31 9.69 5.44
C ALA A 2 -2.11 8.73 5.41
N VAL A 3 -1.91 8.00 6.51
CA VAL A 3 -0.79 7.08 6.68
C VAL A 3 -1.37 5.67 6.84
N PHE A 4 -0.84 4.72 6.08
CA PHE A 4 -1.25 3.33 6.09
C PHE A 4 -0.05 2.44 6.45
N ASP A 5 -0.24 1.59 7.45
CA ASP A 5 0.75 0.59 7.84
C ASP A 5 0.54 -0.69 7.03
N VAL A 6 1.64 -1.21 6.48
CA VAL A 6 1.68 -2.41 5.66
C VAL A 6 2.57 -3.43 6.36
N THR A 7 1.95 -4.52 6.81
CA THR A 7 2.65 -5.65 7.42
C THR A 7 2.82 -6.77 6.41
N VAL A 8 4.08 -7.14 6.13
CA VAL A 8 4.43 -8.27 5.27
C VAL A 8 4.97 -9.40 6.14
N THR A 9 4.29 -10.53 6.13
CA THR A 9 4.65 -11.69 6.95
C THR A 9 4.68 -12.98 6.14
N PHE A 10 5.50 -13.93 6.56
CA PHE A 10 5.48 -15.31 6.08
C PHE A 10 5.50 -16.28 7.26
N ASN A 11 4.57 -17.23 7.28
CA ASN A 11 4.37 -18.16 8.40
C ASN A 11 4.23 -17.50 9.78
N GLY A 12 3.71 -16.28 9.83
CA GLY A 12 3.54 -15.52 11.08
C GLY A 12 4.79 -14.76 11.54
N GLU A 13 5.90 -14.85 10.79
CA GLU A 13 7.12 -14.07 11.04
C GLU A 13 7.22 -12.89 10.07
N ALA A 14 7.91 -11.83 10.50
CA ALA A 14 8.17 -10.67 9.66
C ALA A 14 9.00 -11.06 8.43
N TYR A 15 8.56 -10.64 7.24
CA TYR A 15 9.25 -10.99 6.01
C TYR A 15 10.54 -10.16 5.86
N PRO A 16 11.70 -10.79 5.61
CA PRO A 16 12.97 -10.09 5.53
C PRO A 16 13.04 -9.18 4.29
N ALA A 17 13.39 -7.92 4.48
CA ALA A 17 13.30 -6.92 3.41
C ALA A 17 14.36 -7.07 2.31
N ASP A 18 15.49 -7.70 2.63
CA ASP A 18 16.54 -8.04 1.67
C ASP A 18 16.06 -9.04 0.60
N GLU A 19 15.15 -9.94 0.96
CA GLU A 19 14.48 -10.86 0.06
C GLU A 19 13.32 -10.21 -0.73
N LEU A 20 12.89 -8.99 -0.37
CA LEU A 20 11.87 -8.26 -1.12
C LEU A 20 12.51 -7.48 -2.28
N SER A 21 11.83 -7.53 -3.42
CA SER A 21 12.20 -6.80 -4.64
C SER A 21 11.59 -5.40 -4.61
N THR A 22 10.27 -5.31 -4.46
CA THR A 22 9.53 -4.04 -4.43
C THR A 22 8.26 -4.17 -3.61
N VAL A 23 7.93 -3.14 -2.85
CA VAL A 23 6.60 -2.97 -2.22
C VAL A 23 5.95 -1.75 -2.87
N LYS A 24 4.99 -1.99 -3.78
CA LYS A 24 4.29 -0.93 -4.50
C LYS A 24 2.88 -0.78 -3.98
N TYR A 25 2.38 0.44 -3.99
CA TYR A 25 0.98 0.72 -3.70
C TYR A 25 0.29 1.39 -4.89
N LEU A 26 -1.01 1.15 -4.99
CA LEU A 26 -1.94 1.71 -5.96
C LEU A 26 -3.15 2.23 -5.20
N VAL A 27 -3.53 3.48 -5.44
CA VAL A 27 -4.69 4.10 -4.82
C VAL A 27 -5.77 4.31 -5.88
N PHE A 28 -6.95 3.80 -5.59
CA PHE A 28 -8.15 3.92 -6.40
C PHE A 28 -9.16 4.82 -5.70
N ASP A 29 -9.79 5.70 -6.46
CA ASP A 29 -10.86 6.56 -5.97
C ASP A 29 -12.24 5.85 -5.94
N SER A 30 -13.27 6.59 -5.55
CA SER A 30 -14.66 6.13 -5.54
C SER A 30 -15.25 5.78 -6.91
N ASN A 31 -14.63 6.23 -7.99
CA ASN A 31 -14.98 5.87 -9.36
C ASN A 31 -14.17 4.66 -9.86
N ASN A 32 -13.41 3.99 -8.99
CA ASN A 32 -12.46 2.92 -9.32
C ASN A 32 -11.36 3.37 -10.31
N GLN A 33 -11.02 4.65 -10.32
CA GLN A 33 -9.93 5.19 -11.14
C GLN A 33 -8.63 5.19 -10.34
N LEU A 34 -7.54 4.82 -11.00
CA LEU A 34 -6.20 4.87 -10.41
C LEU A 34 -5.76 6.32 -10.28
N VAL A 35 -5.69 6.82 -9.04
CA VAL A 35 -5.37 8.23 -8.74
C VAL A 35 -3.95 8.42 -8.23
N ALA A 36 -3.32 7.39 -7.68
CA ALA A 36 -1.91 7.42 -7.30
C ALA A 36 -1.26 6.04 -7.34
N THR A 37 0.05 6.01 -7.59
CA THR A 37 0.89 4.83 -7.38
C THR A 37 2.23 5.26 -6.81
N GLY A 38 2.88 4.37 -6.07
CA GLY A 38 4.21 4.63 -5.52
C GLY A 38 4.82 3.39 -4.89
N GLU A 39 5.95 3.60 -4.22
CA GLU A 39 6.62 2.58 -3.41
C GLU A 39 6.42 2.90 -1.93
N ALA A 40 6.18 1.87 -1.12
CA ALA A 40 6.03 2.03 0.32
C ALA A 40 7.40 2.28 0.97
N ASP A 41 7.42 3.14 1.99
CA ASP A 41 8.62 3.45 2.75
C ASP A 41 8.96 2.28 3.68
N TYR A 42 10.23 1.87 3.68
CA TYR A 42 10.73 0.84 4.58
C TYR A 42 10.83 1.39 6.01
N VAL A 43 10.28 0.67 6.97
CA VAL A 43 10.41 0.99 8.41
C VAL A 43 11.28 -0.04 9.11
N ALA A 44 10.93 -1.31 8.96
CA ALA A 44 11.64 -2.46 9.52
C ALA A 44 11.30 -3.72 8.71
N ASP A 45 11.96 -4.84 9.00
CA ASP A 45 11.62 -6.10 8.37
C ASP A 45 10.13 -6.44 8.59
N GLY A 46 9.45 -6.78 7.49
CA GLY A 46 8.00 -6.98 7.47
C GLY A 46 7.14 -5.76 7.73
N GLN A 47 7.70 -4.54 7.84
CA GLN A 47 6.95 -3.31 8.15
C GLN A 47 7.28 -2.20 7.15
N TYR A 48 6.23 -1.74 6.48
CA TYR A 48 6.29 -0.66 5.51
C TYR A 48 5.19 0.35 5.80
N THR A 49 5.40 1.59 5.38
CA THR A 49 4.41 2.65 5.52
C THR A 49 4.10 3.27 4.17
N VAL A 50 2.83 3.52 3.89
CA VAL A 50 2.39 4.30 2.74
C VAL A 50 1.84 5.62 3.23
N THR A 51 2.48 6.71 2.84
CA THR A 51 2.05 8.06 3.17
C THR A 51 1.39 8.71 1.96
N LEU A 52 0.09 9.00 2.07
CA LEU A 52 -0.65 9.77 1.07
C LEU A 52 -0.63 11.26 1.46
N PRO A 53 0.01 12.14 0.67
CA PRO A 53 0.14 13.54 1.01
C PRO A 53 -1.23 14.24 1.02
N ALA A 54 -1.34 15.30 1.82
CA ALA A 54 -2.57 16.06 1.96
C ALA A 54 -3.12 16.57 0.62
N ASP A 55 -2.24 16.98 -0.29
CA ASP A 55 -2.59 17.47 -1.63
C ASP A 55 -3.30 16.41 -2.48
N LEU A 56 -2.89 15.13 -2.34
CA LEU A 56 -3.54 14.02 -3.02
C LEU A 56 -4.89 13.69 -2.36
N THR A 57 -4.89 13.52 -1.03
CA THR A 57 -6.10 13.15 -0.28
C THR A 57 -7.18 14.24 -0.32
N GLY A 58 -6.80 15.51 -0.47
CA GLY A 58 -7.73 16.63 -0.62
C GLY A 58 -8.41 16.68 -1.98
N GLY A 59 -7.84 16.01 -2.99
CA GLY A 59 -8.45 15.85 -4.31
C GLY A 59 -9.46 14.71 -4.39
N PHE A 60 -9.57 13.87 -3.35
CA PHE A 60 -10.50 12.74 -3.36
C PHE A 60 -11.95 13.22 -3.16
N ASP A 61 -12.86 12.64 -3.94
CA ASP A 61 -14.27 12.81 -3.70
C ASP A 61 -14.73 12.03 -2.47
N ALA A 62 -15.81 12.51 -1.87
CA ALA A 62 -16.43 11.81 -0.75
C ALA A 62 -16.93 10.44 -1.25
N GLY A 63 -16.49 9.37 -0.60
CA GLY A 63 -16.80 8.00 -1.05
C GLY A 63 -15.81 6.96 -0.59
N ALA A 64 -16.07 5.71 -0.99
CA ALA A 64 -15.20 4.57 -0.73
C ALA A 64 -14.00 4.60 -1.70
N ASN A 65 -12.80 4.69 -1.16
CA ASN A 65 -11.54 4.60 -1.88
C ASN A 65 -10.87 3.28 -1.49
N LYS A 66 -9.91 2.84 -2.31
CA LYS A 66 -9.20 1.58 -2.08
C LYS A 66 -7.71 1.79 -2.28
N ILE A 67 -6.92 1.25 -1.37
CA ILE A 67 -5.47 1.12 -1.54
C ILE A 67 -5.14 -0.35 -1.73
N GLU A 68 -4.42 -0.67 -2.79
CA GLU A 68 -3.87 -2.00 -3.06
C GLU A 68 -2.36 -1.95 -2.96
N VAL A 69 -1.78 -2.92 -2.27
CA VAL A 69 -0.35 -3.07 -2.09
C VAL A 69 0.09 -4.37 -2.77
N ALA A 70 1.06 -4.27 -3.66
CA ALA A 70 1.68 -5.37 -4.36
C ALA A 70 3.12 -5.56 -3.86
N VAL A 71 3.40 -6.74 -3.31
CA VAL A 71 4.69 -7.11 -2.74
C VAL A 71 5.32 -8.15 -3.66
N ALA A 72 6.44 -7.79 -4.29
CA ALA A 72 7.23 -8.72 -5.10
C ALA A 72 8.44 -9.19 -4.29
N SER A 73 8.61 -10.51 -4.21
CA SER A 73 9.78 -11.14 -3.58
C SER A 73 10.82 -11.53 -4.63
N LYS A 74 12.10 -11.57 -4.24
CA LYS A 74 13.22 -12.06 -5.05
C LYS A 74 13.32 -13.58 -5.04
N VAL A 75 12.77 -14.23 -4.01
CA VAL A 75 12.90 -15.69 -3.80
C VAL A 75 11.72 -16.48 -4.37
N VAL A 76 10.61 -15.81 -4.72
CA VAL A 76 9.45 -16.43 -5.38
C VAL A 76 8.98 -15.63 -6.59
N SER A 77 8.44 -16.33 -7.59
CA SER A 77 8.01 -15.72 -8.86
C SER A 77 6.62 -15.08 -8.83
N ILE A 78 5.83 -15.31 -7.77
CA ILE A 78 4.45 -14.84 -7.66
C ILE A 78 4.39 -13.72 -6.61
N PRO A 79 4.01 -12.48 -7.00
CA PRO A 79 3.78 -11.39 -6.05
C PRO A 79 2.60 -11.68 -5.12
N SER A 80 2.66 -11.12 -3.91
CA SER A 80 1.53 -11.08 -2.98
C SER A 80 0.81 -9.74 -3.07
N PHE A 81 -0.49 -9.74 -2.80
CA PHE A 81 -1.33 -8.54 -2.88
C PHE A 81 -2.16 -8.40 -1.60
N GLY A 82 -2.29 -7.17 -1.11
CA GLY A 82 -3.19 -6.80 -0.02
C GLY A 82 -4.02 -5.60 -0.44
N ALA A 83 -5.28 -5.54 -0.03
CA ALA A 83 -6.15 -4.40 -0.32
C ALA A 83 -6.81 -3.91 0.96
N PHE A 84 -6.97 -2.60 1.07
CA PHE A 84 -7.67 -1.95 2.16
C PHE A 84 -8.61 -0.89 1.61
N GLU A 85 -9.86 -0.93 2.04
CA GLU A 85 -10.89 0.04 1.66
C GLU A 85 -11.03 1.08 2.77
N PHE A 86 -11.10 2.35 2.39
CA PHE A 86 -11.26 3.46 3.31
C PHE A 86 -12.23 4.50 2.76
N VAL A 87 -12.96 5.18 3.63
CA VAL A 87 -13.94 6.19 3.22
C VAL A 87 -13.35 7.58 3.44
N THR A 88 -13.37 8.40 2.39
CA THR A 88 -13.06 9.83 2.52
C THR A 88 -14.35 10.57 2.87
N VAL A 89 -14.34 11.25 4.01
CA VAL A 89 -15.39 12.18 4.45
C VAL A 89 -14.87 13.61 4.31
N LYS A 90 -15.70 14.51 3.78
CA LYS A 90 -15.39 15.95 3.66
C LYS A 90 -15.90 16.71 4.88
#